data_AF-A0A1M6TM04-F1
#
_entry.id   AF-A0A1M6TM04-F1
#
_cell.length_a   1.000
_cell.length_b   1.000
_cell.length_c   1.000
_cell.angle_alpha   90.00
_cell.angle_beta   90.00
_cell.angle_gamma   90.00
#
_symmetry.space_group_name_H-M   'P 1'
#
loop_
_entity.id
_entity.type
_entity.pdbx_description
1 polymer ?
#
loop_
_entity_poly.entity_id
_entity_poly.type
_entity_poly.pdbx_seq_one_letter_code
_entity_poly.pdbx_strand_id
1 'polypeptide(L)'
;MAVDLFGSAEEYLNTSCGKYKSTVSAISKSDDGNFFVESNIEGWNFDKISDSFFPKQHACSADGIFMRSKRICFVEFKSGFEKLINESNFNPALTICPIIKNQPCKEYGKLLKERDRYKNKGLQENIQLKAMESFHTFEKIMSPQINEQKRSTTKYMLTFYAVIDGENSENEIYEKIGSDMGGVDVSKTNYFSKLQSCLIRFRNSKLWYDEVEVLSADQFLKKISS
;
A
#
# COMPACT_ATOMS: atom_id res chain seq x y z
N MET A 1 -23.97 24.70 -20.74
CA MET A 1 -23.33 23.65 -21.55
C MET A 1 -23.56 22.33 -20.83
N ALA A 2 -24.24 21.37 -21.48
CA ALA A 2 -24.26 20.01 -20.95
C ALA A 2 -22.83 19.47 -21.04
N VAL A 3 -22.26 19.06 -19.91
CA VAL A 3 -20.99 18.32 -19.93
C VAL A 3 -21.35 16.92 -20.38
N ASP A 4 -20.90 16.53 -21.57
CA ASP A 4 -21.05 15.15 -22.03
C ASP A 4 -20.29 14.25 -21.03
N LEU A 5 -21.05 13.41 -20.33
CA LEU A 5 -20.51 12.46 -19.37
C LEU A 5 -20.05 11.22 -20.12
N PHE A 6 -18.94 10.65 -19.68
CA PHE A 6 -18.43 9.38 -20.22
C PHE A 6 -19.40 8.25 -19.87
N GLY A 7 -19.62 7.33 -20.80
CA GLY A 7 -20.50 6.18 -20.58
C GLY A 7 -20.02 5.31 -19.43
N SER A 8 -18.73 4.98 -19.40
CA SER A 8 -18.13 4.08 -18.40
C SER A 8 -16.86 4.64 -17.76
N ALA A 9 -16.41 4.03 -16.65
CA ALA A 9 -15.15 4.40 -16.01
C ALA A 9 -13.94 4.08 -16.90
N GLU A 10 -14.01 2.99 -17.65
CA GLU A 10 -12.97 2.59 -18.60
C GLU A 10 -12.87 3.57 -19.78
N GLU A 11 -14.00 4.01 -20.32
CA GLU A 11 -14.04 5.03 -21.37
C GLU A 11 -13.42 6.36 -20.88
N TYR A 12 -13.77 6.75 -19.65
CA TYR A 12 -13.19 7.93 -19.00
C TYR A 12 -11.66 7.81 -18.88
N LEU A 13 -11.16 6.71 -18.33
CA LEU A 13 -9.73 6.49 -18.13
C LEU A 13 -8.97 6.42 -19.46
N ASN A 14 -9.52 5.76 -20.47
CA ASN A 14 -8.89 5.70 -21.79
C ASN A 14 -8.83 7.07 -22.48
N THR A 15 -9.92 7.85 -22.42
CA THR A 15 -10.03 9.11 -23.16
C THR A 15 -9.35 10.27 -22.44
N SER A 16 -9.65 10.44 -21.15
CA SER A 16 -9.17 11.59 -20.36
C SER A 16 -7.80 11.33 -19.73
N CYS A 17 -7.49 10.07 -19.41
CA CYS A 17 -6.28 9.68 -18.69
C CYS A 17 -5.33 8.80 -19.51
N GLY A 18 -5.61 8.57 -20.81
CA GLY A 18 -4.87 7.61 -21.65
C GLY A 18 -3.37 7.85 -21.72
N LYS A 19 -2.92 9.11 -21.65
CA LYS A 19 -1.49 9.48 -21.62
C LYS A 19 -0.75 9.01 -20.36
N TYR A 20 -1.47 8.60 -19.31
CA TYR A 20 -0.93 8.06 -18.07
C TYR A 20 -0.99 6.53 -18.00
N LYS A 21 -1.42 5.87 -19.08
CA LYS A 21 -1.42 4.42 -19.17
C LYS A 21 0.01 3.88 -19.13
N SER A 22 0.24 2.82 -18.36
CA SER A 22 1.56 2.24 -18.17
C SER A 22 1.49 0.79 -17.68
N THR A 23 2.63 0.10 -17.65
CA THR A 23 2.71 -1.26 -17.13
C THR A 23 2.80 -1.26 -15.60
N VAL A 24 2.41 -2.37 -14.96
CA VAL A 24 2.61 -2.59 -13.52
C VAL A 24 4.05 -2.33 -13.11
N SER A 25 5.04 -2.77 -13.90
CA SER A 25 6.44 -2.45 -13.61
C SER A 25 6.72 -0.97 -13.55
N ALA A 26 6.29 -0.21 -14.55
CA ALA A 26 6.53 1.23 -14.56
C ALA A 26 5.77 1.96 -13.43
N ILE A 27 4.57 1.49 -13.07
CA ILE A 27 3.77 2.05 -11.97
C ILE A 27 4.40 1.73 -10.60
N SER A 28 4.90 0.51 -10.42
CA SER A 28 5.47 0.02 -9.16
C SER A 28 6.96 0.35 -8.99
N LYS A 29 7.50 1.23 -9.84
CA LYS A 29 8.92 1.62 -9.81
C LYS A 29 9.17 2.54 -8.63
N SER A 30 10.13 2.19 -7.77
CA SER A 30 10.58 3.05 -6.67
C SER A 30 11.45 4.21 -7.18
N ASP A 31 11.63 5.23 -6.32
CA ASP A 31 12.51 6.37 -6.58
C ASP A 31 13.97 5.94 -6.87
N ASP A 32 14.41 4.84 -6.25
CA ASP A 32 15.74 4.24 -6.46
C ASP A 32 15.87 3.50 -7.80
N GLY A 33 14.80 3.45 -8.59
CA GLY A 33 14.79 2.87 -9.92
C GLY A 33 14.45 1.39 -10.00
N ASN A 34 14.24 0.73 -8.86
CA ASN A 34 13.89 -0.70 -8.80
C ASN A 34 12.40 -0.91 -9.00
N PHE A 35 12.03 -1.98 -9.70
CA PHE A 35 10.64 -2.37 -9.86
C PHE A 35 10.19 -3.21 -8.68
N PHE A 36 9.09 -2.82 -8.03
CA PHE A 36 8.52 -3.59 -6.95
C PHE A 36 7.79 -4.85 -7.48
N VAL A 37 7.15 -4.76 -8.65
CA VAL A 37 6.55 -5.90 -9.35
C VAL A 37 6.95 -5.91 -10.83
N GLU A 38 7.44 -7.04 -11.33
CA GLU A 38 7.69 -7.23 -12.76
C GLU A 38 6.46 -7.80 -13.47
N SER A 39 5.82 -7.01 -14.34
CA SER A 39 4.66 -7.41 -15.13
C SER A 39 4.35 -6.39 -16.24
N ASN A 40 3.93 -6.91 -17.39
CA ASN A 40 3.48 -6.13 -18.54
C ASN A 40 1.98 -5.80 -18.51
N ILE A 41 1.25 -6.22 -17.47
CA ILE A 41 -0.17 -5.86 -17.32
C ILE A 41 -0.29 -4.34 -17.26
N GLU A 42 -1.22 -3.80 -18.03
CA GLU A 42 -1.44 -2.37 -18.11
C GLU A 42 -2.44 -1.87 -17.06
N GLY A 43 -2.18 -0.67 -16.58
CA GLY A 43 -3.10 0.14 -15.79
C GLY A 43 -2.83 1.62 -16.06
N TRP A 44 -3.27 2.47 -15.14
CA TRP A 44 -3.01 3.90 -15.21
C TRP A 44 -2.23 4.34 -13.99
N ASN A 45 -1.17 5.13 -14.20
CA ASN A 45 -0.42 5.75 -13.11
C ASN A 45 -1.29 6.82 -12.46
N PHE A 46 -1.76 6.53 -11.25
CA PHE A 46 -2.76 7.33 -10.59
C PHE A 46 -2.18 8.54 -9.86
N ASP A 47 -0.93 8.48 -9.42
CA ASP A 47 -0.19 9.66 -8.96
C ASP A 47 -0.14 10.76 -10.01
N LYS A 48 0.24 10.42 -11.25
CA LYS A 48 0.27 11.38 -12.35
C LYS A 48 -1.13 11.91 -12.73
N ILE A 49 -2.16 11.08 -12.57
CA ILE A 49 -3.55 11.52 -12.78
C ILE A 49 -3.94 12.50 -11.68
N SER A 50 -3.68 12.17 -10.42
CA SER A 50 -4.02 13.00 -9.26
C SER A 50 -3.30 14.35 -9.31
N ASP A 51 -1.99 14.34 -9.60
CA ASP A 51 -1.18 15.55 -9.80
C ASP A 51 -1.72 16.45 -10.92
N SER A 52 -2.32 15.87 -11.95
CA SER A 52 -2.92 16.65 -13.04
C SER A 52 -4.14 17.45 -12.58
N PHE A 53 -4.84 16.99 -11.53
CA PHE A 53 -5.94 17.72 -10.90
C PHE A 53 -5.45 18.72 -9.85
N PHE A 54 -4.32 18.43 -9.20
CA PHE A 54 -3.77 19.23 -8.11
C PHE A 54 -2.34 19.73 -8.39
N PRO A 55 -2.08 20.51 -9.46
CA PRO A 55 -0.71 20.85 -9.89
C PRO A 55 0.09 21.71 -8.90
N LYS A 56 -0.53 22.24 -7.84
CA LYS A 56 0.11 23.05 -6.79
C LYS A 56 0.42 22.26 -5.52
N GLN A 57 -0.08 21.03 -5.41
CA GLN A 57 0.11 20.16 -4.25
C GLN A 57 0.28 18.74 -4.78
N HIS A 58 1.43 18.10 -4.56
CA HIS A 58 1.54 16.68 -4.86
C HIS A 58 0.54 15.92 -3.99
N ALA A 59 -0.43 15.30 -4.65
CA ALA A 59 -1.42 14.51 -3.96
C ALA A 59 -0.75 13.24 -3.43
N CYS A 60 -1.03 12.88 -2.18
CA CYS A 60 -0.66 11.57 -1.67
C CYS A 60 -1.69 10.56 -2.18
N SER A 61 -1.63 10.18 -3.45
CA SER A 61 -2.50 9.15 -4.03
C SER A 61 -1.83 7.78 -4.06
N ALA A 62 -2.63 6.75 -4.35
CA ALA A 62 -2.15 5.42 -4.69
C ALA A 62 -1.39 5.48 -6.01
N ASP A 63 -0.39 4.62 -6.17
CA ASP A 63 0.47 4.62 -7.36
C ASP A 63 -0.32 4.34 -8.65
N GLY A 64 -1.33 3.46 -8.61
CA GLY A 64 -2.03 2.98 -9.80
C GLY A 64 -3.54 2.76 -9.66
N ILE A 65 -4.23 2.84 -10.81
CA ILE A 65 -5.60 2.33 -11.03
C ILE A 65 -5.55 1.19 -12.04
N PHE A 66 -6.27 0.11 -11.74
CA PHE A 66 -6.50 -1.01 -12.64
C PHE A 66 -8.00 -1.29 -12.77
N MET A 67 -8.44 -1.53 -14.00
CA MET A 67 -9.82 -1.92 -14.29
C MET A 67 -9.92 -3.44 -14.37
N ARG A 68 -10.94 -4.01 -13.70
CA ARG A 68 -11.26 -5.44 -13.73
C ARG A 68 -12.77 -5.61 -13.78
N SER A 69 -13.34 -5.86 -14.96
CA SER A 69 -14.80 -5.92 -15.14
C SER A 69 -15.49 -4.69 -14.50
N LYS A 70 -16.39 -4.87 -13.52
CA LYS A 70 -17.05 -3.80 -12.76
C LYS A 70 -16.32 -3.40 -11.47
N ARG A 71 -14.99 -3.57 -11.42
CA ARG A 71 -14.12 -3.15 -10.30
C ARG A 71 -13.11 -2.09 -10.75
N ILE A 72 -12.96 -1.08 -9.90
CA ILE A 72 -11.89 -0.08 -9.98
C ILE A 72 -10.95 -0.35 -8.81
N CYS A 73 -9.75 -0.81 -9.13
CA CYS A 73 -8.76 -1.22 -8.14
C CYS A 73 -7.68 -0.15 -8.02
N PHE A 74 -7.62 0.52 -6.89
CA PHE A 74 -6.53 1.41 -6.50
C PHE A 74 -5.42 0.59 -5.87
N VAL A 75 -4.17 0.84 -6.22
CA VAL A 75 -3.03 0.03 -5.79
C VAL A 75 -1.91 0.92 -5.31
N GLU A 76 -1.45 0.65 -4.09
CA GLU A 76 -0.26 1.25 -3.49
C GLU A 76 0.81 0.19 -3.29
N PHE A 77 1.98 0.37 -3.89
CA PHE A 77 3.15 -0.48 -3.72
C PHE A 77 4.07 0.12 -2.65
N LYS A 78 4.31 -0.62 -1.57
CA LYS A 78 5.13 -0.14 -0.47
C LYS A 78 6.22 -1.12 -0.08
N SER A 79 7.47 -0.68 -0.25
CA SER A 79 8.63 -1.37 0.31
C SER A 79 8.98 -0.86 1.71
N GLY A 80 9.81 -1.61 2.42
CA GLY A 80 10.36 -1.25 3.72
C GLY A 80 9.79 -2.07 4.88
N PHE A 81 8.78 -2.92 4.65
CA PHE A 81 8.28 -3.84 5.66
C PHE A 81 9.24 -5.01 5.89
N GLU A 82 9.95 -5.51 4.87
CA GLU A 82 11.00 -6.54 5.05
C GLU A 82 12.22 -6.02 5.83
N LYS A 83 12.48 -4.71 5.75
CA LYS A 83 13.60 -4.04 6.43
C LYS A 83 13.34 -3.81 7.93
N LEU A 84 12.10 -4.04 8.40
CA LEU A 84 11.78 -3.96 9.82
C LEU A 84 12.39 -5.16 10.55
N ILE A 85 12.99 -4.91 11.71
CA ILE A 85 13.63 -5.95 12.52
C ILE A 85 12.60 -7.02 12.88
N ASN A 86 12.95 -8.25 12.56
CA ASN A 86 12.25 -9.49 12.88
C ASN A 86 13.29 -10.59 13.18
N GLU A 87 12.84 -11.80 13.50
CA GLU A 87 13.75 -12.90 13.84
C GLU A 87 14.74 -13.25 12.73
N SER A 88 14.31 -13.19 11.46
CA SER A 88 15.13 -13.65 10.34
C SER A 88 16.20 -12.63 9.93
N ASN A 89 16.01 -11.35 10.24
CA ASN A 89 16.95 -10.28 9.87
C ASN A 89 17.60 -9.55 11.07
N PHE A 90 17.25 -9.91 12.30
CA PHE A 90 17.86 -9.29 13.48
C PHE A 90 19.35 -9.60 13.53
N ASN A 91 20.16 -8.54 13.65
CA ASN A 91 21.59 -8.65 13.83
C ASN A 91 21.95 -8.36 15.31
N PRO A 92 22.30 -9.38 16.11
CA PRO A 92 22.68 -9.20 17.51
C PRO A 92 23.88 -8.27 17.72
N ALA A 93 24.74 -8.11 16.71
CA ALA A 93 25.87 -7.17 16.79
C ALA A 93 25.40 -5.71 16.98
N LEU A 94 24.17 -5.38 16.56
CA LEU A 94 23.58 -4.05 16.74
C LEU A 94 23.23 -3.74 18.20
N THR A 95 23.16 -4.74 19.08
CA THR A 95 22.88 -4.55 20.50
C THR A 95 24.12 -4.64 21.37
N ILE A 96 25.30 -4.93 20.82
CA ILE A 96 26.53 -5.09 21.61
C ILE A 96 27.01 -3.73 22.14
N CYS A 97 27.25 -3.64 23.45
CA CYS A 97 27.85 -2.47 24.07
C CYS A 97 29.37 -2.46 23.84
N PRO A 98 29.93 -1.43 23.19
CA PRO A 98 31.38 -1.35 22.99
C PRO A 98 32.16 -1.12 24.30
N ILE A 99 31.48 -0.62 25.35
CA ILE A 99 32.11 -0.26 26.63
C ILE A 99 31.99 -1.40 27.66
N ILE A 100 30.87 -2.14 27.64
CA ILE A 100 30.62 -3.24 28.60
C ILE A 100 30.96 -4.56 27.93
N LYS A 101 32.27 -4.93 27.90
CA LYS A 101 32.81 -6.26 27.54
C LYS A 101 32.08 -7.00 26.40
N ASN A 102 31.76 -6.33 25.29
CA ASN A 102 31.02 -6.93 24.17
C ASN A 102 29.72 -7.66 24.59
N GLN A 103 29.08 -7.24 25.68
CA GLN A 103 27.81 -7.80 26.12
C GLN A 103 26.64 -7.05 25.48
N PRO A 104 25.50 -7.73 25.25
CA PRO A 104 24.27 -7.07 24.81
C PRO A 104 23.82 -5.95 25.78
N CYS A 105 23.58 -4.77 25.24
CA CYS A 105 23.04 -3.61 25.94
C CYS A 105 21.50 -3.64 25.90
N LYS A 106 20.89 -3.89 27.05
CA LYS A 106 19.43 -3.98 27.15
C LYS A 106 18.70 -2.69 26.77
N GLU A 107 19.21 -1.55 27.23
CA GLU A 107 18.57 -0.26 26.96
C GLU A 107 18.70 0.14 25.49
N TYR A 108 19.83 -0.15 24.84
CA TYR A 108 19.99 0.10 23.41
C TYR A 108 19.09 -0.81 22.56
N GLY A 109 18.95 -2.08 22.95
CA GLY A 109 18.01 -3.00 22.33
C GLY A 109 16.56 -2.49 22.35
N LYS A 110 16.11 -1.87 23.46
CA LYS A 110 14.79 -1.22 23.53
C LYS A 110 14.67 -0.07 22.53
N LEU A 111 15.68 0.79 22.42
CA LEU A 111 15.67 1.90 21.46
C LEU A 111 15.57 1.42 20.01
N LEU A 112 16.22 0.31 19.66
CA LEU A 112 16.07 -0.30 18.33
C LEU A 112 14.63 -0.76 18.08
N LYS A 113 13.99 -1.39 19.05
CA LYS A 113 12.57 -1.81 18.96
C LYS A 113 11.64 -0.61 18.80
N GLU A 114 11.87 0.46 19.57
CA GLU A 114 11.08 1.69 19.46
C GLU A 114 11.23 2.35 18.09
N ARG A 115 12.47 2.49 17.60
CA ARG A 115 12.76 3.03 16.26
C ARG A 115 12.00 2.26 15.19
N ASP A 116 12.00 0.94 15.25
CA ASP A 116 11.32 0.10 14.26
C ASP A 116 9.80 0.17 14.37
N ARG A 117 9.27 0.32 15.59
CA ARG A 117 7.85 0.63 15.80
C ARG A 117 7.46 1.96 15.15
N TYR A 118 8.27 3.01 15.28
CA TYR A 118 8.03 4.30 14.63
C TYR A 118 8.08 4.20 13.11
N LYS A 119 9.06 3.48 12.55
CA LYS A 119 9.14 3.23 11.11
C LYS A 119 7.90 2.51 10.58
N ASN A 120 7.48 1.43 11.24
CA ASN A 120 6.28 0.69 10.86
C ASN A 120 5.02 1.57 10.91
N LYS A 121 4.89 2.38 11.98
CA LYS A 121 3.78 3.33 12.10
C LYS A 121 3.77 4.34 10.95
N GLY A 122 4.94 4.90 10.58
CA GLY A 122 5.06 5.83 9.46
C GLY A 122 4.69 5.20 8.11
N LEU A 123 5.09 3.94 7.86
CA LEU A 123 4.68 3.20 6.66
C LEU A 123 3.16 3.00 6.62
N GLN A 124 2.55 2.61 7.75
CA GLN A 124 1.10 2.43 7.85
C GLN A 124 0.34 3.74 7.62
N GLU A 125 0.74 4.83 8.27
CA GLU A 125 0.09 6.14 8.14
C GLU A 125 0.17 6.67 6.70
N ASN A 126 1.29 6.44 6.01
CA ASN A 126 1.44 6.81 4.61
C ASN A 126 0.45 6.07 3.69
N ILE A 127 0.32 4.74 3.85
CA ILE A 127 -0.65 3.95 3.07
C ILE A 127 -2.09 4.38 3.37
N GLN A 128 -2.41 4.69 4.64
CA GLN A 128 -3.75 5.17 5.03
C GLN A 128 -4.08 6.51 4.36
N LEU A 129 -3.14 7.46 4.36
CA LEU A 129 -3.32 8.74 3.70
C LEU A 129 -3.58 8.55 2.20
N LYS A 130 -2.80 7.67 1.56
CA LYS A 130 -2.98 7.33 0.16
C LYS A 130 -4.32 6.70 -0.16
N ALA A 131 -4.83 5.81 0.70
CA ALA A 131 -6.19 5.29 0.58
C ALA A 131 -7.24 6.42 0.67
N MET A 132 -7.10 7.34 1.63
CA MET A 132 -8.07 8.43 1.82
C MET A 132 -8.11 9.40 0.63
N GLU A 133 -6.95 9.91 0.22
CA GLU A 133 -6.87 10.90 -0.86
C GLU A 133 -7.21 10.28 -2.22
N SER A 134 -6.88 9.01 -2.43
CA SER A 134 -7.26 8.31 -3.66
C SER A 134 -8.76 8.17 -3.79
N PHE A 135 -9.41 7.74 -2.71
CA PHE A 135 -10.86 7.66 -2.67
C PHE A 135 -11.49 9.02 -2.95
N HIS A 136 -11.01 10.08 -2.30
CA HIS A 136 -11.57 11.41 -2.44
C HIS A 136 -11.37 11.99 -3.84
N THR A 137 -10.18 11.81 -4.42
CA THR A 137 -9.87 12.22 -5.79
C THR A 137 -10.82 11.54 -6.76
N PHE A 138 -11.01 10.23 -6.63
CA PHE A 138 -11.96 9.52 -7.47
C PHE A 138 -13.40 9.99 -7.25
N GLU A 139 -13.88 9.97 -6.01
CA GLU A 139 -15.28 10.23 -5.69
C GLU A 139 -15.72 11.67 -5.99
N LYS A 140 -14.85 12.66 -5.76
CA LYS A 140 -15.18 14.07 -5.97
C LYS A 140 -14.83 14.61 -7.35
N ILE A 141 -13.83 14.07 -8.04
CA ILE A 141 -13.35 14.64 -9.30
C ILE A 141 -13.68 13.74 -10.49
N MET A 142 -13.36 12.46 -10.40
CA MET A 142 -13.49 11.54 -11.54
C MET A 142 -14.90 10.97 -11.67
N SER A 143 -15.45 10.40 -10.60
CA SER A 143 -16.77 9.77 -10.55
C SER A 143 -17.91 10.66 -11.08
N PRO A 144 -17.95 11.98 -10.79
CA PRO A 144 -18.97 12.87 -11.34
C PRO A 144 -18.94 13.00 -12.88
N GLN A 145 -17.86 12.60 -13.54
CA GLN A 145 -17.72 12.61 -15.00
C GLN A 145 -18.18 11.29 -15.65
N ILE A 146 -18.49 10.27 -14.85
CA ILE A 146 -18.85 8.93 -15.31
C ILE A 146 -20.37 8.71 -15.15
N ASN A 147 -21.07 8.49 -16.27
CA ASN A 147 -22.52 8.40 -16.34
C ASN A 147 -23.07 7.10 -15.72
N GLU A 148 -22.39 5.97 -15.91
CA GLU A 148 -22.74 4.68 -15.28
C GLU A 148 -22.84 4.80 -13.75
N GLN A 149 -22.03 5.63 -13.11
CA GLN A 149 -22.10 5.85 -11.66
C GLN A 149 -23.34 6.65 -11.22
N LYS A 150 -23.96 7.41 -12.14
CA LYS A 150 -25.16 8.23 -11.86
C LYS A 150 -26.47 7.53 -12.20
N ARG A 151 -26.50 6.75 -13.29
CA ARG A 151 -27.73 6.21 -13.88
C ARG A 151 -27.94 4.71 -13.66
N SER A 152 -26.89 3.96 -13.34
CA SER A 152 -26.97 2.51 -13.15
C SER A 152 -27.37 2.15 -11.72
N THR A 153 -28.18 1.10 -11.57
CA THR A 153 -28.37 0.41 -10.28
C THR A 153 -27.14 -0.39 -9.86
N THR A 154 -26.26 -0.73 -10.81
CA THR A 154 -24.99 -1.42 -10.57
C THR A 154 -23.84 -0.41 -10.63
N LYS A 155 -23.32 -0.04 -9.46
CA LYS A 155 -22.12 0.80 -9.33
C LYS A 155 -20.85 -0.04 -9.49
N TYR A 156 -19.75 0.59 -9.89
CA TYR A 156 -18.46 -0.07 -9.80
C TYR A 156 -18.13 -0.34 -8.34
N MET A 157 -17.59 -1.53 -8.08
CA MET A 157 -16.98 -1.85 -6.80
C MET A 157 -15.61 -1.18 -6.73
N LEU A 158 -15.36 -0.44 -5.66
CA LEU A 158 -14.09 0.21 -5.39
C LEU A 158 -13.26 -0.68 -4.48
N THR A 159 -12.06 -1.01 -4.91
CA THR A 159 -11.14 -1.86 -4.15
C THR A 159 -9.82 -1.12 -3.94
N PHE A 160 -9.28 -1.19 -2.72
CA PHE A 160 -7.95 -0.69 -2.40
C PHE A 160 -7.01 -1.86 -2.08
N TYR A 161 -5.91 -1.96 -2.81
CA TYR A 161 -4.84 -2.93 -2.59
C TYR A 161 -3.60 -2.23 -2.05
N ALA A 162 -3.17 -2.61 -0.84
CA ALA A 162 -1.84 -2.30 -0.35
C ALA A 162 -0.94 -3.48 -0.65
N VAL A 163 0.00 -3.32 -1.58
CA VAL A 163 0.94 -4.36 -1.99
C VAL A 163 2.26 -4.09 -1.28
N ILE A 164 2.66 -4.98 -0.37
CA ILE A 164 3.83 -4.76 0.50
C ILE A 164 4.89 -5.83 0.32
N ASP A 165 6.15 -5.47 0.63
CA ASP A 165 7.27 -6.42 0.62
C ASP A 165 7.15 -7.37 1.83
N GLY A 166 7.62 -8.60 1.65
CA GLY A 166 7.65 -9.61 2.70
C GLY A 166 6.79 -10.84 2.43
N GLU A 167 7.01 -11.85 3.26
CA GLU A 167 6.22 -13.07 3.26
C GLU A 167 5.02 -12.92 4.20
N ASN A 168 3.81 -13.18 3.70
CA ASN A 168 2.62 -13.31 4.54
C ASN A 168 2.68 -14.65 5.29
N SER A 169 3.47 -14.71 6.37
CA SER A 169 3.51 -15.89 7.23
C SER A 169 2.45 -15.77 8.33
N GLU A 170 1.35 -16.53 8.21
CA GLU A 170 0.26 -16.61 9.20
C GLU A 170 0.68 -17.21 10.55
N ASN A 171 1.88 -17.79 10.65
CA ASN A 171 2.36 -18.41 11.89
C ASN A 171 2.81 -17.36 12.92
N GLU A 172 1.86 -16.93 13.74
CA GLU A 172 2.10 -16.24 15.00
C GLU A 172 2.49 -17.24 16.10
N ILE A 173 3.25 -16.74 17.08
CA ILE A 173 3.65 -17.33 18.37
C ILE A 173 4.95 -18.14 18.32
N TYR A 174 6.02 -17.63 18.97
CA TYR A 174 6.44 -17.99 20.34
C TYR A 174 7.33 -16.90 20.94
N GLU A 175 7.13 -16.61 22.23
CA GLU A 175 8.12 -15.94 23.07
C GLU A 175 9.36 -16.82 23.19
N LYS A 176 10.55 -16.21 23.09
CA LYS A 176 11.66 -16.31 24.06
C LYS A 176 13.04 -16.20 23.40
N ILE A 177 13.48 -14.98 23.10
CA ILE A 177 14.93 -14.65 23.08
C ILE A 177 15.16 -13.29 23.77
N GLY A 178 14.42 -13.04 24.85
CA GLY A 178 14.51 -11.79 25.63
C GLY A 178 15.65 -11.73 26.64
N SER A 179 16.25 -12.85 27.05
CA SER A 179 17.38 -12.82 28.00
C SER A 179 18.73 -12.67 27.30
N ASP A 180 18.92 -13.37 26.17
CA ASP A 180 20.26 -13.60 25.61
C ASP A 180 20.66 -12.54 24.56
N MET A 181 19.69 -11.80 24.03
CA MET A 181 19.89 -10.71 23.05
C MET A 181 19.66 -9.32 23.64
N GLY A 182 19.87 -9.16 24.95
CA GLY A 182 19.71 -7.87 25.63
C GLY A 182 18.26 -7.39 25.72
N GLY A 183 17.31 -8.24 26.09
CA GLY A 183 15.93 -7.78 26.32
C GLY A 183 15.11 -7.46 25.08
N VAL A 184 15.64 -7.66 23.87
CA VAL A 184 14.87 -7.44 22.64
C VAL A 184 13.96 -8.63 22.40
N ASP A 185 12.67 -8.44 22.62
CA ASP A 185 11.64 -9.36 22.13
C ASP A 185 11.53 -9.19 20.61
N VAL A 186 12.22 -10.08 19.91
CA VAL A 186 12.22 -10.25 18.45
C VAL A 186 11.14 -11.27 18.10
N SER A 187 9.87 -10.93 18.25
CA SER A 187 8.79 -11.78 17.73
C SER A 187 8.62 -11.56 16.24
N LYS A 188 8.31 -12.61 15.47
CA LYS A 188 7.80 -12.46 14.09
C LYS A 188 6.63 -11.48 14.12
N THR A 189 6.80 -10.34 13.48
CA THR A 189 5.73 -9.37 13.34
C THR A 189 4.99 -9.68 12.04
N ASN A 190 3.73 -10.06 12.11
CA ASN A 190 2.88 -10.17 10.94
C ASN A 190 2.45 -8.75 10.50
N TYR A 191 3.29 -8.09 9.70
CA TYR A 191 3.00 -6.74 9.19
C TYR A 191 1.79 -6.72 8.26
N PHE A 192 1.51 -7.83 7.56
CA PHE A 192 0.29 -7.99 6.75
C PHE A 192 -0.96 -7.86 7.61
N SER A 193 -1.08 -8.67 8.67
CA SER A 193 -2.23 -8.64 9.59
C SER A 193 -2.38 -7.30 10.30
N LYS A 194 -1.25 -6.68 10.72
CA LYS A 194 -1.26 -5.35 11.34
C LYS A 194 -1.75 -4.28 10.38
N LEU A 195 -1.21 -4.23 9.16
CA LEU A 195 -1.63 -3.28 8.14
C LEU A 195 -3.09 -3.53 7.71
N GLN A 196 -3.50 -4.79 7.55
CA GLN A 196 -4.87 -5.17 7.21
C GLN A 196 -5.85 -4.68 8.27
N SER A 197 -5.53 -4.89 9.55
CA SER A 197 -6.34 -4.40 10.67
C SER A 197 -6.42 -2.87 10.70
N CYS A 198 -5.33 -2.20 10.31
CA CYS A 198 -5.30 -0.75 10.18
C CYS A 198 -6.13 -0.23 9.01
N LEU A 199 -6.19 -0.96 7.88
CA LEU A 199 -6.88 -0.54 6.67
C LEU A 199 -8.35 -0.97 6.63
N ILE A 200 -8.78 -1.94 7.44
CA ILE A 200 -10.17 -2.43 7.46
C ILE A 200 -11.19 -1.32 7.73
N ARG A 201 -10.79 -0.24 8.41
CA ARG A 201 -11.63 0.94 8.66
C ARG A 201 -12.09 1.64 7.36
N PHE A 202 -11.33 1.49 6.27
CA PHE A 202 -11.65 2.01 4.94
C PHE A 202 -12.48 1.03 4.11
N ARG A 203 -12.80 -0.15 4.64
CA ARG A 203 -13.76 -1.07 4.04
C ARG A 203 -15.16 -0.71 4.52
N ASN A 204 -15.78 0.24 3.83
CA ASN A 204 -17.17 0.63 4.07
C ASN A 204 -17.73 1.21 2.77
N SER A 205 -18.56 0.43 2.07
CA SER A 205 -19.11 0.80 0.76
C SER A 205 -19.95 2.09 0.75
N LYS A 206 -20.36 2.60 1.93
CA LYS A 206 -21.09 3.88 2.04
C LYS A 206 -20.17 5.09 2.21
N LEU A 207 -18.92 4.90 2.63
CA LEU A 207 -18.02 5.99 3.04
C LEU A 207 -16.66 5.95 2.36
N TRP A 208 -16.22 4.77 1.91
CA TRP A 208 -14.87 4.47 1.42
C TRP A 208 -14.96 3.36 0.37
N TYR A 209 -14.12 2.33 0.48
CA TYR A 209 -14.01 1.21 -0.46
C TYR A 209 -14.98 0.08 -0.12
N ASP A 210 -15.41 -0.67 -1.13
CA ASP A 210 -16.15 -1.93 -0.97
C ASP A 210 -15.23 -3.04 -0.41
N GLU A 211 -13.97 -3.02 -0.80
CA GLU A 211 -12.97 -4.01 -0.43
C GLU A 211 -11.60 -3.37 -0.20
N VAL A 212 -10.89 -3.87 0.82
CA VAL A 212 -9.53 -3.45 1.13
C VAL A 212 -8.71 -4.69 1.49
N GLU A 213 -7.61 -4.91 0.79
CA GLU A 213 -6.74 -6.07 0.98
C GLU A 213 -5.27 -5.64 1.04
N VAL A 214 -4.50 -6.32 1.89
CA VAL A 214 -3.03 -6.27 1.92
C VAL A 214 -2.50 -7.52 1.23
N LEU A 215 -1.68 -7.34 0.20
CA LEU A 215 -1.26 -8.40 -0.71
C LEU A 215 0.27 -8.42 -0.85
N SER A 216 0.83 -9.61 -1.08
CA SER A 216 2.18 -9.70 -1.64
C SER A 216 2.14 -9.40 -3.15
N ALA A 217 3.31 -9.18 -3.77
CA ALA A 217 3.42 -8.97 -5.22
C ALA A 217 2.73 -10.10 -6.02
N ASP A 218 2.96 -11.36 -5.65
CA ASP A 218 2.37 -12.52 -6.33
C ASP A 218 0.85 -12.60 -6.16
N GLN A 219 0.35 -12.29 -4.96
CA GLN A 219 -1.09 -12.26 -4.70
C GLN A 219 -1.77 -11.17 -5.50
N PHE A 220 -1.14 -9.99 -5.57
CA PHE A 220 -1.59 -8.88 -6.41
C PHE A 220 -1.65 -9.30 -7.88
N LEU A 221 -0.57 -9.84 -8.44
CA LEU A 221 -0.53 -10.29 -9.83
C LEU A 221 -1.62 -11.31 -10.15
N LYS A 222 -1.88 -12.27 -9.26
CA LYS A 222 -2.98 -13.23 -9.44
C LYS A 222 -4.33 -12.51 -9.51
N LYS A 223 -4.62 -11.59 -8.60
CA LYS A 223 -5.87 -10.81 -8.55
C LYS A 223 -6.08 -9.92 -9.78
N ILE A 224 -5.01 -9.31 -10.29
CA ILE A 224 -5.07 -8.46 -11.48
C ILE A 224 -4.80 -9.22 -12.77
N SER A 225 -4.66 -10.55 -12.76
CA SER A 225 -4.57 -11.34 -14.00
C SER A 225 -5.87 -12.08 -14.29
N SER A 226 -6.62 -12.44 -13.24
CA SER A 226 -8.00 -12.95 -13.33
C SER A 226 -8.98 -11.90 -13.86
#